data_AF-A0A967WU34-F1
#
_entry.id   AF-A0A967WU34-F1
#
_cell.length_a   1.000
_cell.length_b   1.000
_cell.length_c   1.000
_cell.angle_alpha   90.00
_cell.angle_beta   90.00
_cell.angle_gamma   90.00
#
_symmetry.space_group_name_H-M   'P 1'
#
loop_
_entity.id
_entity.type
_entity.pdbx_description
1 polymer ?
#
loop_
_entity_poly.entity_id
_entity_poly.type
_entity_poly.pdbx_seq_one_letter_code
_entity_poly.pdbx_strand_id
1 'polypeptide(L)'
;HEQALAIARETQSRPLEANQLGNLGTVYRLLGRVGRAMEHHEQALAVARELEDLQMEGQSLGSLGNCYLAQANHKQATEYY
;
A
#
# COMPACT_ATOMS: atom_id res chain seq x y z
N HIS A 1 6.03 15.22 1.33
CA HIS A 1 5.94 13.82 0.90
C HIS A 1 6.20 13.63 -0.60
N GLU A 2 5.77 14.54 -1.48
CA GLU A 2 6.00 14.40 -2.94
C GLU A 2 7.49 14.49 -3.35
N GLN A 3 8.32 15.26 -2.64
CA GLN A 3 9.76 15.35 -2.93
C GLN A 3 10.53 14.04 -2.68
N ALA A 4 10.09 13.20 -1.73
CA ALA A 4 10.74 11.92 -1.47
C ALA A 4 10.47 10.90 -2.60
N LEU A 5 9.31 11.00 -3.24
CA LEU A 5 8.90 10.12 -4.34
C LEU A 5 9.68 10.43 -5.63
N ALA A 6 9.96 11.71 -5.89
CA ALA A 6 10.75 12.15 -7.04
C ALA A 6 12.21 11.68 -6.94
N ILE A 7 12.82 11.82 -5.77
CA ILE A 7 14.22 11.39 -5.54
C ILE A 7 14.33 9.87 -5.57
N ALA A 8 13.36 9.11 -5.05
CA ALA A 8 13.36 7.65 -5.13
C ALA A 8 13.36 7.14 -6.58
N ARG A 9 12.59 7.79 -7.48
CA ARG A 9 12.62 7.51 -8.92
C ARG A 9 13.96 7.82 -9.59
N GLU A 10 14.65 8.86 -9.13
CA GLU A 10 15.94 9.29 -9.68
C GLU A 10 17.13 8.44 -9.17
N THR A 11 16.97 7.77 -8.02
CA THR A 11 18.07 7.05 -7.33
C THR A 11 18.09 5.53 -7.57
N GLN A 12 17.19 4.98 -8.40
CA GLN A 12 17.09 3.53 -8.68
C GLN A 12 17.01 2.60 -7.45
N SER A 13 16.75 3.12 -6.24
CA SER A 13 16.62 2.29 -5.04
C SER A 13 15.18 1.81 -4.90
N ARG A 14 14.82 0.87 -5.77
CA ARG A 14 13.52 0.16 -5.74
C ARG A 14 13.10 -0.32 -4.35
N PRO A 15 14.01 -0.80 -3.45
CA PRO A 15 13.62 -1.16 -2.08
C PRO A 15 13.12 0.03 -1.24
N LEU A 16 13.68 1.22 -1.45
CA LEU A 16 13.25 2.43 -0.75
C LEU A 16 11.87 2.88 -1.25
N GLU A 17 11.63 2.79 -2.56
CA GLU A 17 10.34 3.10 -3.18
C GLU A 17 9.22 2.23 -2.60
N ALA A 18 9.43 0.91 -2.54
CA ALA A 18 8.44 0.00 -1.99
C ALA A 18 8.12 0.25 -0.51
N ASN A 19 9.14 0.58 0.31
CA ASN A 19 8.92 0.96 1.71
C ASN A 19 8.08 2.23 1.84
N GLN A 20 8.34 3.26 1.02
CA GLN A 20 7.55 4.49 1.03
C GLN A 20 6.11 4.25 0.58
N LEU A 21 5.91 3.41 -0.43
CA LEU A 21 4.58 2.99 -0.90
C LEU A 21 3.81 2.23 0.18
N GLY A 22 4.44 1.28 0.88
CA GLY A 22 3.83 0.58 2.02
C GLY A 22 3.42 1.52 3.15
N ASN A 23 4.26 2.51 3.47
CA ASN A 23 3.96 3.51 4.49
C ASN A 23 2.79 4.42 4.08
N LEU A 24 2.76 4.89 2.83
CA LEU A 24 1.64 5.68 2.29
C LEU A 24 0.34 4.89 2.33
N GLY A 25 0.37 3.61 1.92
CA GLY A 25 -0.79 2.72 2.00
C GLY A 25 -1.36 2.63 3.41
N THR A 26 -0.47 2.47 4.40
CA THR A 26 -0.86 2.43 5.83
C THR A 26 -1.49 3.74 6.29
N VAL A 27 -0.91 4.89 5.93
CA VAL A 27 -1.46 6.21 6.29
C VAL A 27 -2.84 6.41 5.68
N TYR A 28 -3.04 6.09 4.41
CA TYR A 28 -4.34 6.23 3.77
C TYR A 28 -5.40 5.30 4.37
N ARG A 29 -5.01 4.10 4.79
CA ARG A 29 -5.91 3.18 5.50
C ARG A 29 -6.37 3.78 6.82
N LEU A 30 -5.47 4.38 7.59
CA LEU A 30 -5.79 5.06 8.85
C LEU A 30 -6.69 6.28 8.65
N LEU A 31 -6.59 6.95 7.50
CA LEU A 31 -7.48 8.05 7.11
C LEU A 31 -8.85 7.59 6.57
N GLY A 32 -9.14 6.29 6.60
CA GLY A 32 -10.37 5.71 6.02
C GLY A 32 -10.43 5.75 4.49
N ARG A 33 -9.36 6.19 3.83
CA ARG A 33 -9.25 6.25 2.36
C ARG A 33 -8.75 4.92 1.81
N VAL A 34 -9.51 3.86 2.07
CA VAL A 34 -9.14 2.47 1.79
C VAL A 34 -8.77 2.25 0.32
N GLY A 35 -9.46 2.90 -0.63
CA GLY A 35 -9.13 2.78 -2.05
C GLY A 35 -7.72 3.27 -2.41
N ARG A 36 -7.27 4.40 -1.82
CA ARG A 36 -5.90 4.89 -2.03
C ARG A 36 -4.86 4.04 -1.31
N ALA A 37 -5.24 3.48 -0.17
CA ALA A 37 -4.38 2.56 0.56
C ALA A 37 -4.03 1.34 -0.29
N MET A 38 -5.04 0.77 -0.95
CA MET A 38 -4.87 -0.38 -1.84
C MET A 38 -3.96 -0.06 -3.03
N GLU A 39 -4.17 1.08 -3.70
CA GLU A 39 -3.32 1.49 -4.84
C GLU A 39 -1.83 1.53 -4.46
N HIS A 40 -1.49 2.09 -3.30
CA HIS A 40 -0.10 2.15 -2.86
C HIS A 40 0.45 0.79 -2.41
N HIS A 41 -0.37 -0.08 -1.79
CA HIS A 41 0.06 -1.43 -1.46
C HIS A 41 0.23 -2.32 -2.70
N GLU A 42 -0.55 -2.11 -3.76
CA GLU A 42 -0.37 -2.77 -5.07
C GLU A 42 0.93 -2.32 -5.75
N GLN A 43 1.25 -1.03 -5.71
CA GLN A 43 2.52 -0.51 -6.21
C GLN A 43 3.70 -1.09 -5.42
N ALA A 44 3.61 -1.17 -4.09
CA ALA A 44 4.63 -1.80 -3.26
C ALA A 44 4.81 -3.30 -3.59
N LEU A 45 3.71 -4.01 -3.85
CA LEU A 45 3.72 -5.42 -4.27
C LEU A 45 4.39 -5.60 -5.65
N ALA A 46 4.11 -4.71 -6.60
CA ALA A 46 4.75 -4.76 -7.91
C ALA A 46 6.27 -4.64 -7.79
N VAL A 47 6.75 -3.68 -6.99
CA VAL A 47 8.19 -3.51 -6.75
C VAL A 47 8.79 -4.69 -5.98
N ALA A 48 8.09 -5.23 -4.99
CA ALA A 48 8.53 -6.42 -4.26
C ALA A 48 8.75 -7.62 -5.19
N ARG A 49 7.84 -7.83 -6.14
CA ARG A 49 7.95 -8.90 -7.16
C ARG A 49 9.10 -8.65 -8.13
N GLU A 50 9.29 -7.40 -8.56
CA GLU A 50 10.42 -7.03 -9.41
C GLU A 50 11.78 -7.23 -8.72
N LEU A 51 11.80 -7.18 -7.40
CA LEU A 51 12.99 -7.40 -6.56
C LEU A 51 13.13 -8.85 -6.08
N GLU A 52 12.15 -9.72 -6.37
CA GLU A 52 12.04 -11.07 -5.82
C GLU A 52 12.10 -11.10 -4.27
N ASP A 53 11.64 -10.03 -3.63
CA ASP A 53 11.62 -9.88 -2.17
C ASP A 53 10.32 -10.45 -1.59
N LEU A 54 10.39 -11.73 -1.21
CA LEU A 54 9.26 -12.47 -0.62
C LEU A 54 8.75 -11.85 0.69
N GLN A 55 9.63 -11.21 1.46
CA GLN A 55 9.24 -10.58 2.73
C GLN A 55 8.36 -9.36 2.45
N MET A 56 8.79 -8.53 1.50
CA MET A 56 8.07 -7.32 1.09
C MET A 56 6.77 -7.65 0.36
N GLU A 57 6.75 -8.73 -0.43
CA GLU A 57 5.51 -9.26 -1.04
C GLU A 57 4.51 -9.69 0.04
N GLY A 58 4.96 -10.45 1.04
CA GLY A 58 4.10 -10.88 2.15
C GLY A 58 3.51 -9.71 2.94
N GLN A 59 4.31 -8.68 3.22
CA GLN A 59 3.84 -7.47 3.90
C GLN A 59 2.81 -6.70 3.06
N SER A 60 3.04 -6.57 1.76
CA SER A 60 2.13 -5.86 0.85
C SER A 60 0.80 -6.61 0.71
N LEU A 61 0.84 -7.94 0.55
CA LEU A 61 -0.35 -8.80 0.49
C LEU A 61 -1.15 -8.77 1.81
N GLY A 62 -0.47 -8.85 2.96
CA GLY A 62 -1.14 -8.74 4.26
C GLY A 62 -1.83 -7.39 4.45
N SER A 63 -1.19 -6.32 3.98
CA SER A 63 -1.76 -4.96 4.03
C SER A 63 -2.96 -4.79 3.09
N LEU A 64 -2.91 -5.38 1.89
CA LEU A 64 -4.06 -5.45 0.99
C LEU A 64 -5.23 -6.23 1.60
N GLY A 65 -4.96 -7.37 2.25
CA GLY A 65 -5.97 -8.13 2.98
C GLY A 65 -6.69 -7.29 4.04
N ASN A 66 -5.92 -6.52 4.83
CA ASN A 66 -6.48 -5.59 5.81
C ASN A 66 -7.34 -4.49 5.17
N CYS A 67 -6.96 -4.00 3.98
CA CYS A 67 -7.75 -3.02 3.24
C CYS A 67 -9.07 -3.62 2.75
N TYR A 68 -9.07 -4.84 2.21
CA TYR A 68 -10.31 -5.52 1.80
C TYR A 68 -11.26 -5.76 2.97
N LEU A 69 -10.74 -6.17 4.13
CA LEU A 69 -11.55 -6.33 5.35
C LEU A 69 -12.18 -4.99 5.80
N ALA A 70 -11.39 -3.91 5.78
CA ALA A 70 -11.90 -2.57 6.11
C ALA A 70 -13.00 -2.13 5.13
N GLN A 71 -12.84 -2.41 3.83
CA GLN A 71 -13.84 -2.06 2.82
C GLN A 71 -15.13 -2.88 2.97
N ALA A 72 -15.02 -4.18 3.26
CA ALA A 72 -16.17 -5.05 3.49
C ALA A 72 -16.98 -4.60 4.71
N ASN A 73 -16.30 -4.29 5.82
CA ASN A 73 -16.93 -3.78 7.04
C ASN A 73 -17.63 -2.43 6.80
N HIS A 74 -17.01 -1.52 6.03
CA HIS A 74 -17.64 -0.25 5.67
C HIS A 74 -18.91 -0.45 4.82
N LYS A 75 -18.88 -1.35 3.83
CA LYS A 75 -20.06 -1.66 3.01
C LYS A 75 -21.19 -2.25 3.85
N GLN A 76 -20.89 -3.21 4.72
CA GLN A 76 -21.88 -3.78 5.64
C GLN A 76 -22.47 -2.70 6.55
N ALA A 77 -21.63 -1.83 7.13
CA ALA A 77 -22.10 -0.75 8.00
C ALA A 77 -23.05 0.24 7.29
N THR A 78 -22.84 0.51 6.00
CA THR A 78 -23.75 1.35 5.20
C THR A 78 -25.02 0.65 4.75
N GLU A 79 -25.04 -0.68 4.70
CA GLU A 79 -26.19 -1.48 4.26
C GLU A 79 -27.19 -1.73 5.40
N TYR A 80 -26.74 -1.63 6.66
CA TYR A 80 -27.58 -1.73 7.86
C TYR A 80 -28.14 -0.39 8.36
N TYR A 81 -27.85 0.73 7.70
CA TYR A 81 -28.38 2.08 8.01
C TYR A 81 -29.37 2.54 6.95
#